data_AF-A0A6I1ZLR0-F1
#
_entry.id   AF-A0A6I1ZLR0-F1
#
_cell.length_a   1.000
_cell.length_b   1.000
_cell.length_c   1.000
_cell.angle_alpha   90.00
_cell.angle_beta   90.00
_cell.angle_gamma   90.00
#
_symmetry.space_group_name_H-M   'P 1'
#
loop_
_entity.id
_entity.type
_entity.pdbx_description
1 polymer ?
#
loop_
_entity_poly.entity_id
_entity_poly.type
_entity_poly.pdbx_seq_one_letter_code
_entity_poly.pdbx_strand_id
1 'polypeptide(L)'
;MKKHALRAIAVLSVSTAVITGCSGAHKEGSTRPSATSAARAQKSSQPESPKAVAAEKVKNALEANMSADEDKFGSGASSPCSTSSARMFTAECGAAARATSDVAALALREINGRAGFTTLTSTAHKLQTAVREYERLGCASGPAAAETRRSCLPPAAVIAQGFQDLRDGANLALAGK
;
A
#
# COMPACT_ATOMS: atom_id res chain seq x y z
N MET A 1 45.63 11.85 2.12
CA MET A 1 45.19 13.24 2.44
C MET A 1 43.70 13.21 2.73
N LYS A 2 43.30 13.79 3.87
CA LYS A 2 41.95 13.83 4.43
C LYS A 2 40.97 14.64 3.55
N LYS A 3 39.69 14.26 3.56
CA LYS A 3 38.57 15.11 3.99
C LYS A 3 37.24 14.33 4.02
N HIS A 4 36.73 14.14 5.24
CA HIS A 4 35.33 13.85 5.53
C HIS A 4 34.51 15.15 5.44
N ALA A 5 33.25 15.07 5.01
CA ALA A 5 32.19 16.04 5.33
C ALA A 5 30.83 15.37 5.09
N LEU A 6 30.17 14.87 6.15
CA LEU A 6 29.19 15.56 7.00
C LEU A 6 27.78 15.61 6.39
N ARG A 7 26.90 14.84 7.05
CA ARG A 7 25.43 14.87 6.98
C ARG A 7 24.89 16.24 7.37
N ALA A 8 23.78 16.65 6.77
CA ALA A 8 22.84 17.58 7.39
C ALA A 8 21.40 17.21 7.01
N ILE A 9 20.65 16.76 8.02
CA ILE A 9 19.20 16.56 8.00
C ILE A 9 18.58 17.90 8.42
N ALA A 10 17.63 18.41 7.66
CA ALA A 10 16.80 19.54 8.06
C ALA A 10 15.33 19.11 8.00
N VAL A 11 14.77 18.76 9.16
CA VAL A 11 13.33 18.61 9.38
C VAL A 11 12.89 19.87 10.12
N LEU A 12 12.09 20.70 9.45
CA LEU A 12 11.43 21.85 10.05
C LEU A 12 9.94 21.52 10.19
N SER A 13 9.58 21.02 11.37
CA SER A 13 8.22 20.85 11.83
C SER A 13 7.70 22.16 12.43
N VAL A 14 6.63 22.71 11.87
CA VAL A 14 5.89 23.86 12.40
C VAL A 14 4.43 23.46 12.58
N SER A 15 3.95 23.51 13.83
CA SER A 15 2.74 24.25 14.22
C SER A 15 2.45 24.02 15.70
N THR A 16 2.68 25.08 16.47
CA THR A 16 2.36 25.26 17.88
C THR A 16 0.86 25.43 18.09
N ALA A 17 0.35 24.79 19.15
CA ALA A 17 -0.99 24.99 19.70
C ALA A 17 -1.14 26.42 20.25
N VAL A 18 -2.30 27.03 20.00
CA VAL A 18 -2.74 28.24 20.71
C VAL A 18 -3.98 27.88 21.51
N ILE A 19 -3.79 27.79 22.83
CA ILE A 19 -4.85 27.80 23.84
C ILE A 19 -4.89 29.23 24.36
N THR A 20 -5.97 29.96 24.10
CA THR A 20 -6.26 31.23 24.77
C THR A 20 -7.64 31.13 25.42
N GLY A 21 -7.61 30.81 26.72
CA GLY A 21 -8.72 31.07 27.62
C GLY A 21 -8.64 32.52 28.12
N CYS A 22 -9.77 33.22 28.08
CA CYS A 22 -9.96 34.48 28.80
C CYS A 22 -11.00 34.27 29.90
N SER A 23 -10.52 34.34 31.13
CA SER A 23 -11.31 34.38 32.37
C SER A 23 -11.78 35.80 32.62
N GLY A 24 -13.06 35.97 32.97
CA GLY A 24 -13.61 37.17 33.58
C GLY A 24 -14.61 36.76 34.66
N ALA A 25 -14.21 36.91 35.92
CA ALA A 25 -15.00 36.58 37.11
C ALA A 25 -15.84 37.79 37.56
N HIS A 26 -17.07 37.57 38.04
CA HIS A 26 -17.59 38.21 39.28
C HIS A 26 -18.93 37.60 39.76
N LYS A 27 -18.84 36.98 40.95
CA LYS A 27 -19.73 36.93 42.14
C LYS A 27 -21.21 36.48 42.12
N GLU A 28 -21.39 35.37 42.86
CA GLU A 28 -22.32 35.12 43.99
C GLU A 28 -23.85 35.02 43.76
N GLY A 29 -24.35 33.79 43.91
CA GLY A 29 -25.77 33.46 44.11
C GLY A 29 -25.92 32.00 44.57
N SER A 30 -26.63 31.80 45.66
CA SER A 30 -26.71 30.61 46.52
C SER A 30 -27.43 29.38 45.93
N THR A 31 -27.24 28.23 46.60
CA THR A 31 -28.08 27.01 46.73
C THR A 31 -27.93 25.76 45.82
N ARG A 32 -27.41 24.69 46.47
CA ARG A 32 -27.71 23.23 46.42
C ARG A 32 -27.21 22.33 45.25
N PRO A 33 -26.90 21.04 45.55
CA PRO A 33 -26.01 20.19 44.77
C PRO A 33 -26.76 19.40 43.70
N SER A 34 -26.18 19.28 42.51
CA SER A 34 -26.62 18.31 41.52
C SER A 34 -25.41 17.67 40.86
N ALA A 35 -25.28 16.38 41.19
CA ALA A 35 -24.75 15.28 40.40
C ALA A 35 -23.79 15.60 39.26
N THR A 36 -22.58 15.06 39.42
CA THR A 36 -21.82 14.34 38.39
C THR A 36 -22.59 14.14 37.08
N SER A 37 -22.18 14.83 36.04
CA SER A 37 -22.25 14.31 34.69
C SER A 37 -20.97 14.71 33.99
N ALA A 38 -19.96 13.86 34.18
CA ALA A 38 -18.93 13.71 33.16
C ALA A 38 -19.69 13.36 31.88
N ALA A 39 -19.82 14.35 30.99
CA ALA A 39 -20.19 14.11 29.61
C ALA A 39 -19.07 13.24 29.01
N ARG A 40 -19.20 11.93 29.22
CA ARG A 40 -18.45 10.92 28.51
C ARG A 40 -18.86 11.15 27.07
N ALA A 41 -18.00 11.80 26.30
CA ALA A 41 -18.06 11.75 24.86
C ALA A 41 -18.02 10.27 24.50
N GLN A 42 -19.19 9.65 24.39
CA GLN A 42 -19.35 8.37 23.74
C GLN A 42 -18.89 8.65 22.33
N LYS A 43 -17.62 8.33 22.08
CA LYS A 43 -17.09 8.06 20.76
C LYS A 43 -18.05 7.03 20.19
N SER A 44 -19.02 7.51 19.42
CA SER A 44 -19.99 6.69 18.71
C SER A 44 -19.16 5.87 17.74
N SER A 45 -18.75 4.68 18.18
CA SER A 45 -18.31 3.62 17.31
C SER A 45 -19.52 3.28 16.48
N GLN A 46 -19.69 3.98 15.35
CA GLN A 46 -20.65 3.58 14.33
C GLN A 46 -20.44 2.09 14.08
N PRO A 47 -21.53 1.30 13.98
CA PRO A 47 -21.40 -0.10 13.64
C PRO A 47 -20.64 -0.21 12.31
N GLU A 48 -19.52 -0.93 12.33
CA GLU A 48 -18.73 -1.17 11.13
C GLU A 48 -19.63 -1.79 10.07
N SER A 49 -19.68 -1.18 8.88
CA SER A 49 -20.49 -1.73 7.81
C SER A 49 -19.95 -3.12 7.43
N PRO A 50 -20.81 -4.08 7.06
CA PRO A 50 -20.37 -5.39 6.58
C PRO A 50 -19.36 -5.32 5.42
N LYS A 51 -19.41 -4.23 4.63
CA LYS A 51 -18.45 -3.94 3.57
C LYS A 51 -17.06 -3.57 4.12
N ALA A 52 -16.99 -2.75 5.16
CA ALA A 52 -15.72 -2.38 5.80
C ALA A 52 -15.04 -3.60 6.41
N VAL A 53 -15.79 -4.46 7.11
CA VAL A 53 -15.26 -5.72 7.67
C VAL A 53 -14.75 -6.66 6.58
N ALA A 54 -15.45 -6.75 5.45
CA ALA A 54 -14.99 -7.55 4.32
C ALA A 54 -13.70 -6.99 3.70
N ALA A 55 -13.63 -5.68 3.49
CA ALA A 55 -12.44 -5.01 2.95
C ALA A 55 -11.23 -5.14 3.87
N GLU A 56 -11.43 -5.08 5.19
CA GLU A 56 -10.35 -5.28 6.15
C GLU A 56 -9.83 -6.70 6.15
N LYS A 57 -10.71 -7.71 6.06
CA LYS A 57 -10.30 -9.11 5.90
C LYS A 57 -9.46 -9.32 4.64
N VAL A 58 -9.89 -8.77 3.50
CA VAL A 58 -9.15 -8.84 2.24
C VAL A 58 -7.79 -8.16 2.38
N LYS A 59 -7.73 -6.95 2.96
CA LYS A 59 -6.47 -6.23 3.17
C LYS A 59 -5.51 -7.05 4.02
N ASN A 60 -5.96 -7.57 5.17
CA ASN A 60 -5.12 -8.32 6.08
C ASN A 60 -4.60 -9.62 5.45
N ALA A 61 -5.45 -10.32 4.68
CA ALA A 61 -5.05 -11.51 3.93
C ALA A 61 -3.97 -11.20 2.89
N LEU A 62 -4.11 -10.09 2.16
CA LEU A 62 -3.12 -9.66 1.19
C LEU A 62 -1.83 -9.20 1.85
N GLU A 63 -1.88 -8.36 2.89
CA GLU A 63 -0.70 -7.85 3.60
C GLU A 63 0.16 -9.01 4.14
N ALA A 64 -0.45 -10.02 4.74
CA ALA A 64 0.28 -11.18 5.27
C ALA A 64 1.10 -11.92 4.20
N ASN A 65 0.61 -11.98 2.96
CA ASN A 65 1.32 -12.64 1.85
C ASN A 65 2.29 -11.68 1.17
N MET A 66 1.90 -10.42 0.95
CA MET A 66 2.72 -9.41 0.31
C MET A 66 3.96 -9.05 1.11
N SER A 67 3.87 -8.93 2.43
CA SER A 67 5.01 -8.46 3.25
C SER A 67 6.22 -9.39 3.12
N ALA A 68 6.01 -10.71 3.13
CA ALA A 68 7.12 -11.65 2.97
C ALA A 68 7.79 -11.56 1.59
N ASP A 69 6.99 -11.44 0.53
CA ASP A 69 7.51 -11.33 -0.83
C ASP A 69 8.13 -9.95 -1.12
N GLU A 70 7.57 -8.88 -0.55
CA GLU A 70 8.11 -7.53 -0.68
C GLU A 70 9.40 -7.34 0.13
N ASP A 71 9.53 -7.96 1.30
CA ASP A 71 10.80 -7.98 2.04
C ASP A 71 11.90 -8.69 1.24
N LYS A 72 11.53 -9.73 0.49
CA LYS A 72 12.47 -10.53 -0.31
C LYS A 72 12.84 -9.86 -1.63
N PHE A 73 11.85 -9.38 -2.37
CA PHE A 73 12.03 -8.89 -3.73
C PHE A 73 12.02 -7.36 -3.82
N GLY A 74 11.49 -6.65 -2.84
CA GLY A 74 11.25 -5.22 -2.93
C GLY A 74 10.09 -4.85 -3.87
N SER A 75 9.85 -3.55 -3.99
CA SER A 75 8.78 -2.96 -4.80
C SER A 75 9.27 -1.70 -5.51
N GLY A 76 8.61 -1.36 -6.60
CA GLY A 76 8.95 -0.22 -7.44
C GLY A 76 10.42 -0.23 -7.83
N ALA A 77 11.14 0.84 -7.48
CA ALA A 77 12.55 0.98 -7.85
C ALA A 77 13.49 -0.03 -7.17
N SER A 78 13.11 -0.63 -6.03
CA SER A 78 13.92 -1.65 -5.34
C SER A 78 13.68 -3.06 -5.87
N SER A 79 12.60 -3.27 -6.64
CA SER A 79 12.27 -4.54 -7.26
C SER A 79 13.36 -5.01 -8.25
N PRO A 80 13.68 -6.31 -8.32
CA PRO A 80 14.54 -6.84 -9.39
C PRO A 80 13.93 -6.57 -10.77
N CYS A 81 12.61 -6.42 -10.87
CA CYS A 81 11.88 -6.13 -12.11
C CYS A 81 11.82 -4.64 -12.48
N SER A 82 12.38 -3.74 -11.67
CA SER A 82 12.53 -2.34 -12.07
C SER A 82 13.27 -2.23 -13.41
N THR A 83 12.81 -1.36 -14.31
CA THR A 83 13.45 -1.18 -15.63
C THR A 83 14.86 -0.59 -15.54
N SER A 84 15.23 -0.02 -14.39
CA SER A 84 16.60 0.43 -14.09
C SER A 84 17.45 -0.64 -13.37
N SER A 85 16.87 -1.77 -13.00
CA SER A 85 17.57 -2.85 -12.29
C SER A 85 18.40 -3.70 -13.25
N ALA A 86 19.66 -3.96 -12.88
CA ALA A 86 20.50 -4.93 -13.58
C ALA A 86 19.93 -6.37 -13.52
N ARG A 87 19.00 -6.63 -12.60
CA ARG A 87 18.37 -7.94 -12.38
C ARG A 87 17.09 -8.15 -13.20
N MET A 88 16.67 -7.17 -14.00
CA MET A 88 15.37 -7.23 -14.70
C MET A 88 15.26 -8.39 -15.69
N PHE A 89 16.37 -8.83 -16.27
CA PHE A 89 16.39 -9.93 -17.25
C PHE A 89 16.90 -11.25 -16.67
N THR A 90 16.71 -11.46 -15.37
CA THR A 90 17.20 -12.66 -14.68
C THR A 90 16.06 -13.48 -14.10
N ALA A 91 16.38 -14.69 -13.68
CA ALA A 91 15.46 -15.55 -12.94
C ALA A 91 14.94 -14.92 -11.64
N GLU A 92 15.65 -13.92 -11.08
CA GLU A 92 15.22 -13.21 -9.87
C GLU A 92 14.01 -12.31 -10.14
N CYS A 93 14.00 -11.55 -11.25
CA CYS A 93 12.78 -10.87 -11.68
C CYS A 93 11.69 -11.89 -12.07
N GLY A 94 12.04 -13.01 -12.70
CA GLY A 94 11.08 -14.08 -12.94
C GLY A 94 10.43 -14.65 -11.67
N ALA A 95 11.18 -14.74 -10.57
CA ALA A 95 10.66 -15.16 -9.27
C ALA A 95 9.76 -14.09 -8.63
N ALA A 96 10.17 -12.82 -8.69
CA ALA A 96 9.35 -11.70 -8.25
C ALA A 96 8.02 -11.63 -9.04
N ALA A 97 8.06 -11.81 -10.36
CA ALA A 97 6.88 -11.85 -11.22
C ALA A 97 5.88 -12.93 -10.81
N ARG A 98 6.36 -14.15 -10.50
CA ARG A 98 5.50 -15.23 -10.00
C ARG A 98 4.89 -14.91 -8.65
N ALA A 99 5.68 -14.41 -7.70
CA ALA A 99 5.19 -13.99 -6.39
C ALA A 99 4.10 -12.91 -6.52
N THR A 100 4.32 -11.90 -7.36
CA THR A 100 3.31 -10.87 -7.67
C THR A 100 2.04 -11.48 -8.28
N SER A 101 2.16 -12.44 -9.20
CA SER A 101 1.02 -13.13 -9.79
C SER A 101 0.24 -13.96 -8.76
N ASP A 102 0.93 -14.61 -7.81
CA ASP A 102 0.31 -15.43 -6.78
C ASP A 102 -0.51 -14.58 -5.80
N VAL A 103 0.02 -13.42 -5.40
CA VAL A 103 -0.73 -12.44 -4.59
C VAL A 103 -1.90 -11.86 -5.39
N ALA A 104 -1.72 -11.52 -6.66
CA ALA A 104 -2.83 -11.06 -7.51
C ALA A 104 -3.94 -12.13 -7.64
N ALA A 105 -3.57 -13.40 -7.78
CA ALA A 105 -4.52 -14.50 -7.80
C ALA A 105 -5.23 -14.67 -6.44
N LEU A 106 -4.51 -14.49 -5.33
CA LEU A 106 -5.11 -14.46 -4.00
C LEU A 106 -6.14 -13.33 -3.88
N ALA A 107 -5.81 -12.12 -4.33
CA ALA A 107 -6.72 -10.98 -4.31
C ALA A 107 -8.04 -11.30 -5.02
N LEU A 108 -7.96 -11.86 -6.23
CA LEU A 108 -9.15 -12.26 -7.00
C LEU A 108 -9.98 -13.33 -6.29
N ARG A 109 -9.34 -14.29 -5.62
CA ARG A 109 -10.07 -15.31 -4.83
C ARG A 109 -10.78 -14.70 -3.63
N GLU A 110 -10.11 -13.84 -2.88
CA GLU A 110 -10.66 -13.21 -1.67
C GLU A 110 -11.86 -12.30 -1.98
N ILE A 111 -11.85 -11.63 -3.14
CA ILE A 111 -12.92 -10.71 -3.55
C ILE A 111 -14.00 -11.35 -4.43
N ASN A 112 -13.88 -12.63 -4.76
CA ASN A 112 -14.85 -13.28 -5.64
C ASN A 112 -16.28 -13.19 -5.06
N GLY A 113 -17.23 -12.70 -5.87
CA GLY A 113 -18.61 -12.48 -5.45
C GLY A 113 -18.83 -11.28 -4.51
N ARG A 114 -17.80 -10.46 -4.23
CA ARG A 114 -17.90 -9.27 -3.37
C ARG A 114 -17.94 -8.00 -4.21
N ALA A 115 -18.86 -7.09 -3.87
CA ALA A 115 -18.90 -5.75 -4.45
C ALA A 115 -17.94 -4.79 -3.70
N GLY A 116 -17.50 -3.73 -4.38
CA GLY A 116 -16.68 -2.67 -3.77
C GLY A 116 -15.16 -2.86 -3.89
N PHE A 117 -14.70 -3.76 -4.77
CA PHE A 117 -13.28 -4.05 -4.99
C PHE A 117 -12.83 -3.79 -6.44
N THR A 118 -13.55 -2.96 -7.21
CA THR A 118 -13.31 -2.76 -8.64
C THR A 118 -11.85 -2.44 -8.98
N THR A 119 -11.23 -1.53 -8.22
CA THR A 119 -9.82 -1.17 -8.42
C THR A 119 -8.89 -2.36 -8.15
N LEU A 120 -9.09 -3.07 -7.05
CA LEU A 120 -8.29 -4.27 -6.72
C LEU A 120 -8.45 -5.37 -7.77
N THR A 121 -9.66 -5.62 -8.27
CA THR A 121 -9.94 -6.57 -9.35
C THR A 121 -9.18 -6.18 -10.63
N SER A 122 -9.27 -4.91 -11.03
CA SER A 122 -8.59 -4.40 -12.24
C SER A 122 -7.07 -4.52 -12.12
N THR A 123 -6.51 -4.11 -10.98
CA THR A 123 -5.07 -4.24 -10.69
C THR A 123 -4.62 -5.69 -10.75
N ALA A 124 -5.33 -6.61 -10.10
CA ALA A 124 -4.95 -8.01 -10.06
C ALA A 124 -4.94 -8.64 -11.48
N HIS A 125 -5.93 -8.36 -12.32
CA HIS A 125 -5.94 -8.82 -13.71
C HIS A 125 -4.84 -8.19 -14.57
N LYS A 126 -4.55 -6.89 -14.37
CA LYS A 126 -3.45 -6.19 -15.04
C LYS A 126 -2.11 -6.86 -14.70
N LEU A 127 -1.88 -7.20 -13.44
CA LEU A 127 -0.66 -7.87 -13.00
C LEU A 127 -0.52 -9.27 -13.59
N GLN A 128 -1.57 -10.08 -13.54
CA GLN A 128 -1.55 -11.41 -14.16
C GLN A 128 -1.25 -11.33 -15.67
N THR A 129 -1.78 -10.31 -16.36
CA THR A 129 -1.52 -10.09 -17.77
C THR A 129 -0.06 -9.69 -18.01
N ALA A 130 0.48 -8.77 -17.22
CA ALA A 130 1.88 -8.37 -17.30
C ALA A 130 2.84 -9.54 -17.05
N VAL A 131 2.56 -10.38 -16.05
CA VAL A 131 3.37 -11.57 -15.75
C VAL A 131 3.35 -12.56 -16.90
N ARG A 132 2.16 -12.90 -17.43
CA ARG A 132 2.04 -13.79 -18.59
C ARG A 132 2.81 -13.26 -19.80
N GLU A 133 2.74 -11.96 -20.06
CA GLU A 133 3.45 -11.34 -21.18
C GLU A 133 4.98 -11.38 -20.97
N TYR A 134 5.44 -11.06 -19.77
CA TYR A 134 6.85 -11.14 -19.39
C TYR A 134 7.40 -12.58 -19.55
N GLU A 135 6.62 -13.59 -19.15
CA GLU A 135 6.95 -15.01 -19.32
C GLU A 135 6.94 -15.43 -20.80
N ARG A 136 5.90 -15.05 -21.55
CA ARG A 136 5.77 -15.35 -22.99
C ARG A 136 6.93 -14.81 -23.80
N LEU A 137 7.43 -13.63 -23.44
CA LEU A 137 8.60 -13.01 -24.06
C LEU A 137 9.94 -13.63 -23.64
N GLY A 138 9.94 -14.54 -22.66
CA GLY A 138 11.16 -15.14 -22.13
C GLY A 138 12.07 -14.14 -21.40
N CYS A 139 11.51 -13.08 -20.83
CA CYS A 139 12.32 -11.97 -20.31
C CYS A 139 13.32 -12.37 -19.21
N ALA A 140 12.95 -13.35 -18.36
CA ALA A 140 13.81 -13.87 -17.30
C ALA A 140 15.00 -14.71 -17.79
N SER A 141 15.01 -15.13 -19.06
CA SER A 141 16.12 -15.93 -19.63
C SER A 141 17.23 -15.07 -20.24
N GLY A 142 17.18 -13.74 -20.07
CA GLY A 142 18.22 -12.85 -20.59
C GLY A 142 18.23 -12.77 -22.12
N PRO A 143 17.15 -12.35 -22.79
CA PRO A 143 17.12 -12.28 -24.24
C PRO A 143 18.22 -11.36 -24.78
N ALA A 144 18.92 -11.82 -25.82
CA ALA A 144 20.00 -11.08 -26.49
C ALA A 144 19.45 -10.05 -27.50
N ALA A 145 18.33 -10.36 -28.16
CA ALA A 145 17.71 -9.49 -29.14
C ALA A 145 17.22 -8.19 -28.50
N ALA A 146 17.69 -7.05 -29.01
CA ALA A 146 17.37 -5.73 -28.47
C ALA A 146 15.86 -5.43 -28.52
N GLU A 147 15.17 -5.90 -29.55
CA GLU A 147 13.72 -5.75 -29.68
C GLU A 147 12.96 -6.49 -28.58
N THR A 148 13.28 -7.77 -28.34
CA THR A 148 12.69 -8.55 -27.24
C THR A 148 12.97 -7.89 -25.88
N ARG A 149 14.20 -7.42 -25.66
CA ARG A 149 14.56 -6.69 -24.43
C ARG A 149 13.70 -5.44 -24.25
N ARG A 150 13.42 -4.70 -25.31
CA ARG A 150 12.55 -3.51 -25.26
C ARG A 150 11.11 -3.89 -24.95
N SER A 151 10.59 -4.96 -25.55
CA SER A 151 9.24 -5.48 -25.29
C SER A 151 9.05 -5.99 -23.85
N CYS A 152 10.12 -6.38 -23.17
CA CYS A 152 10.08 -6.76 -21.75
C CYS A 152 9.91 -5.58 -20.80
N LEU A 153 10.23 -4.34 -21.19
CA LEU A 153 10.24 -3.19 -20.28
C LEU A 153 8.84 -2.86 -19.74
N PRO A 154 7.78 -2.76 -20.57
CA PRO A 154 6.44 -2.44 -20.07
C PRO A 154 5.88 -3.45 -19.06
N PRO A 155 5.88 -4.78 -19.32
CA PRO A 155 5.36 -5.73 -18.33
C PRO A 155 6.25 -5.78 -17.08
N ALA A 156 7.57 -5.66 -17.20
CA ALA A 156 8.46 -5.60 -16.04
C ALA A 156 8.19 -4.40 -15.14
N ALA A 157 7.94 -3.22 -15.71
CA ALA A 157 7.58 -2.02 -14.95
C ALA A 157 6.27 -2.20 -14.16
N VAL A 158 5.28 -2.86 -14.77
CA VAL A 158 4.00 -3.17 -14.09
C VAL A 158 4.22 -4.18 -12.95
N ILE A 159 5.02 -5.22 -13.18
CA ILE A 159 5.37 -6.21 -12.14
C ILE A 159 6.10 -5.55 -10.97
N ALA A 160 7.05 -4.65 -11.25
CA ALA A 160 7.82 -3.96 -10.22
C ALA A 160 6.92 -3.19 -9.24
N GLN A 161 5.83 -2.58 -9.71
CA GLN A 161 4.87 -1.85 -8.88
C GLN A 161 3.83 -2.77 -8.21
N GLY A 162 3.80 -4.06 -8.54
CA GLY A 162 2.63 -4.91 -8.29
C GLY A 162 2.20 -5.02 -6.83
N PHE A 163 3.13 -5.16 -5.89
CA PHE A 163 2.75 -5.21 -4.46
C PHE A 163 2.19 -3.88 -3.95
N GLN A 164 2.74 -2.74 -4.41
CA GLN A 164 2.23 -1.41 -4.08
C GLN A 164 0.83 -1.20 -4.67
N ASP A 165 0.64 -1.51 -5.96
CA ASP A 165 -0.65 -1.38 -6.63
C ASP A 165 -1.74 -2.25 -5.98
N LEU A 166 -1.40 -3.47 -5.54
CA LEU A 166 -2.34 -4.37 -4.84
C LEU A 166 -2.73 -3.84 -3.47
N ARG A 167 -1.76 -3.32 -2.71
CA ARG A 167 -2.00 -2.67 -1.41
C ARG A 167 -2.90 -1.45 -1.57
N ASP A 168 -2.60 -0.60 -2.53
CA ASP A 168 -3.40 0.60 -2.81
C ASP A 168 -4.82 0.22 -3.24
N GLY A 169 -4.98 -0.81 -4.07
CA GLY A 169 -6.29 -1.36 -4.42
C GLY A 169 -7.10 -1.85 -3.22
N ALA A 170 -6.46 -2.56 -2.27
CA ALA A 170 -7.11 -3.00 -1.04
C ALA A 170 -7.48 -1.84 -0.11
N ASN A 171 -6.61 -0.82 0.00
CA ASN A 171 -6.86 0.38 0.78
C ASN A 171 -7.99 1.25 0.18
N LEU A 172 -8.09 1.31 -1.15
CA LEU A 172 -9.19 2.00 -1.83
C LEU A 172 -10.53 1.31 -1.55
N ALA A 173 -10.57 -0.02 -1.53
CA ALA A 173 -11.78 -0.76 -1.16
C ALA A 173 -12.24 -0.43 0.28
N LEU A 174 -11.31 -0.28 1.23
CA LEU A 174 -11.61 0.20 2.58
C LEU A 174 -12.17 1.62 2.61
N ALA A 175 -11.69 2.48 1.72
CA ALA A 175 -12.21 3.84 1.54
C ALA A 175 -13.55 3.88 0.76
N GLY A 176 -14.08 2.72 0.34
CA GLY A 176 -15.30 2.60 -0.46
C GLY A 176 -15.15 3.09 -1.90
N LYS A 177 -13.94 3.05 -2.45
CA LYS A 177 -13.57 3.54 -3.79
C LYS A 177 -13.22 2.42 -4.76
#